data_AF-A0A662KFC6-F1
#
_entry.id   AF-A0A662KFC6-F1
#
_cell.length_a   1.000
_cell.length_b   1.000
_cell.length_c   1.000
_cell.angle_alpha   90.00
_cell.angle_beta   90.00
_cell.angle_gamma   90.00
#
_symmetry.space_group_name_H-M   'P 1'
#
loop_
_entity.id
_entity.type
_entity.pdbx_description
1 polymer ?
#
loop_
_entity_poly.entity_id
_entity_poly.type
_entity_poly.pdbx_seq_one_letter_code
_entity_poly.pdbx_strand_id
1 'polypeptide(L)' 'TVLVPSLLYINGKFNEKSLTAVEGYAEKNIEEVPHGQVVQFERFGFVRMERDDSMVGIFAHS' A
#
# COMPACT_ATOMS: atom_id res chain seq x y z
N THR A 1 0.88 5.70 -5.93
CA THR A 1 1.70 5.28 -4.79
C THR A 1 1.09 4.10 -4.06
N VAL A 2 1.93 3.16 -3.59
CA VAL A 2 1.56 2.17 -2.58
C VAL A 2 2.41 2.37 -1.33
N LEU A 3 1.77 2.50 -0.18
CA LEU A 3 2.41 2.53 1.13
C LEU A 3 2.69 1.10 1.58
N VAL A 4 3.92 0.83 2.01
CA VAL A 4 4.38 -0.47 2.47
C VAL A 4 4.73 -0.38 3.96
N PRO A 5 3.86 -0.90 4.84
CA PRO A 5 4.15 -0.94 6.27
C PRO A 5 5.27 -1.92 6.58
N SER A 6 6.02 -1.61 7.64
CA SER A 6 6.99 -2.48 8.28
C SER A 6 6.81 -2.41 9.80
N LEU A 7 7.68 -3.09 10.55
CA LEU A 7 7.64 -3.06 12.01
C LEU A 7 7.75 -1.62 12.53
N LEU A 8 6.83 -1.20 13.40
CA LEU A 8 6.83 0.13 14.02
C LEU A 8 8.06 0.34 14.93
N TYR A 9 8.54 -0.74 15.55
CA TYR A 9 9.70 -0.72 16.44
C TYR A 9 10.65 -1.88 16.13
N ILE A 10 11.95 -1.63 16.26
CA ILE A 10 13.00 -2.63 16.19
C ILE A 10 13.83 -2.50 17.46
N ASN A 11 13.89 -3.58 18.26
CA ASN A 11 14.60 -3.60 19.55
C ASN A 11 14.19 -2.47 20.51
N GLY A 12 12.88 -2.17 20.56
CA GLY A 12 12.32 -1.13 21.43
C GLY A 12 12.56 0.32 20.97
N LYS A 13 13.21 0.53 19.82
CA LYS A 13 13.38 1.85 19.21
C LYS A 13 12.42 2.04 18.04
N PHE A 14 11.89 3.25 17.89
CA PHE A 14 11.03 3.59 16.76
C PHE A 14 11.78 3.36 15.45
N ASN A 15 11.13 2.69 14.51
CA ASN A 15 11.68 2.42 13.20
C ASN A 15 11.29 3.55 12.23
N GLU A 16 12.26 4.40 11.87
CA GLU A 16 12.07 5.46 10.87
C GLU A 16 11.70 4.91 9.48
N LYS A 17 11.91 3.61 9.24
CA LYS A 17 11.52 2.88 8.02
C LYS A 17 10.30 1.99 8.24
N SER A 18 9.48 2.30 9.26
CA SER A 18 8.23 1.58 9.55
C SER A 18 7.15 1.79 8.50
N LEU A 19 7.33 2.77 7.61
CA LEU A 19 6.49 3.01 6.45
C LEU A 19 7.36 3.48 5.29
N THR A 20 7.21 2.86 4.14
CA THR A 20 7.85 3.31 2.90
C THR A 20 6.81 3.52 1.80
N ALA A 21 7.09 4.41 0.86
CA ALA A 21 6.23 4.65 -0.30
C ALA A 21 6.90 4.06 -1.54
N VAL A 22 6.13 3.31 -2.33
CA VAL A 22 6.53 2.81 -3.65
C VAL A 22 5.74 3.57 -4.71
N GLU A 23 6.47 4.25 -5.57
CA GLU A 23 5.91 4.93 -6.73
C GLU A 23 5.91 4.02 -7.96
N GLY A 24 4.84 4.09 -8.74
CA GLY A 24 4.65 3.25 -9.90
C GLY A 24 3.35 3.54 -10.63
N TYR A 25 3.16 2.81 -11.72
CA TYR A 25 1.96 2.87 -12.55
C TYR A 25 1.15 1.59 -12.35
N ALA A 26 -0.18 1.73 -12.40
CA ALA A 26 -1.12 0.63 -12.42
C ALA A 26 -2.01 0.73 -13.66
N GLU A 27 -2.71 -0.36 -13.97
CA GLU A 27 -3.74 -0.35 -15.01
C GLU A 27 -4.85 0.66 -14.68
N LYS A 28 -5.49 1.22 -15.71
CA LYS A 28 -6.51 2.26 -15.54
C LYS A 28 -7.75 1.80 -14.77
N ASN A 29 -8.10 0.50 -14.87
CA ASN A 29 -9.19 -0.13 -14.12
C ASN A 29 -9.06 0.09 -12.59
N ILE A 30 -7.86 0.38 -12.08
CA ILE A 30 -7.66 0.69 -10.67
C ILE A 30 -8.53 1.87 -10.23
N GLU A 31 -8.83 2.82 -11.12
CA GLU A 31 -9.69 3.99 -10.85
C GLU A 31 -11.12 3.61 -10.44
N GLU A 32 -11.59 2.43 -10.85
CA GLU A 32 -12.95 1.94 -10.58
C GLU A 32 -13.04 1.12 -9.30
N VAL A 33 -11.91 0.72 -8.70
CA VAL A 33 -11.87 -0.12 -7.50
C VAL A 33 -12.37 0.67 -6.27
N PRO A 34 -13.45 0.25 -5.58
CA PRO A 34 -13.95 0.85 -4.35
C PRO A 34 -12.90 1.09 -3.25
N HIS A 35 -13.15 2.12 -2.43
CA HIS A 35 -12.45 2.31 -1.17
C HIS A 35 -12.54 1.05 -0.30
N GLY A 36 -11.44 0.67 0.34
CA GLY A 36 -11.31 -0.47 1.24
C GLY A 36 -11.19 -1.83 0.55
N GLN A 37 -11.34 -1.91 -0.78
CA GLN A 37 -11.20 -3.17 -1.50
C GLN A 37 -9.74 -3.60 -1.62
N VAL A 38 -9.50 -4.90 -1.48
CA VAL A 38 -8.20 -5.54 -1.70
C VAL A 38 -8.10 -6.04 -3.13
N VAL A 39 -7.01 -5.69 -3.80
CA VAL A 39 -6.67 -6.13 -5.17
C VAL A 39 -5.31 -6.79 -5.20
N GLN A 40 -5.09 -7.70 -6.14
CA GLN A 40 -3.78 -8.35 -6.35
C GLN A 40 -3.04 -7.63 -7.48
N PHE A 41 -1.88 -7.07 -7.16
CA PHE A 41 -0.93 -6.59 -8.17
C PHE A 41 0.09 -7.70 -8.43
N GLU A 42 0.13 -8.19 -9.68
CA GLU A 42 0.98 -9.31 -10.09
C GLU A 42 2.45 -9.08 -9.71
N ARG A 43 3.02 -10.03 -8.96
CA ARG A 43 4.40 -10.00 -8.40
C ARG A 43 4.71 -8.85 -7.42
N PHE A 44 3.72 -8.04 -7.07
CA PHE A 44 3.83 -7.03 -6.01
C PHE A 44 3.14 -7.52 -4.74
N GLY A 45 1.93 -8.08 -4.85
CA GLY A 45 1.14 -8.63 -3.76
C GLY A 45 -0.25 -8.01 -3.66
N PHE A 46 -0.91 -8.24 -2.54
CA PHE A 46 -2.22 -7.73 -2.19
C PHE A 46 -2.14 -6.30 -1.65
N VAL A 47 -2.96 -5.42 -2.20
CA VAL A 47 -3.00 -4.00 -1.86
C VAL A 47 -4.45 -3.60 -1.56
N ARG A 48 -4.68 -2.97 -0.40
CA ARG A 48 -5.96 -2.35 -0.05
C ARG A 48 -6.02 -0.93 -0.61
N MET A 49 -7.06 -0.59 -1.35
CA MET A 49 -7.21 0.74 -1.96
C MET A 49 -7.87 1.73 -1.00
N GLU A 50 -7.19 2.83 -0.72
CA GLU A 50 -7.71 4.00 0.01
C GLU A 50 -8.02 5.13 -0.96
N ARG A 51 -9.10 5.87 -0.69
CA ARG A 51 -9.63 6.92 -1.57
C ARG A 51 -10.17 8.16 -0.84
N ASP A 52 -9.68 8.46 0.35
CA ASP A 52 -10.23 9.57 1.14
C ASP A 52 -9.92 10.92 0.49
N ASP A 53 -8.65 11.34 0.47
CA ASP A 53 -8.21 12.59 -0.18
C ASP A 53 -7.51 12.34 -1.54
N SER A 54 -6.96 11.14 -1.71
CA SER A 54 -6.24 10.73 -2.93
C SER A 54 -6.24 9.21 -3.06
N MET A 55 -6.05 8.70 -4.28
CA MET A 55 -5.96 7.26 -4.53
C MET A 55 -4.59 6.75 -4.08
N VAL A 56 -4.56 6.01 -2.96
CA VAL A 56 -3.36 5.42 -2.38
C VAL A 56 -3.60 3.94 -2.11
N GLY A 57 -2.63 3.08 -2.41
CA GLY A 57 -2.67 1.68 -2.00
C GLY A 57 -1.96 1.46 -0.66
N ILE A 58 -2.42 0.51 0.15
CA ILE A 58 -1.71 0.01 1.33
C ILE A 58 -1.38 -1.47 1.09
N PHE A 59 -0.10 -1.81 1.06
CA PHE A 59 0.35 -3.19 0.93
C PHE A 59 -0.08 -4.02 2.15
N ALA A 60 -0.77 -5.13 1.89
CA ALA A 60 -1.34 -6.00 2.92
C ALA A 60 -0.54 -7.31 3.08
N HIS A 61 -0.20 -7.97 1.97
CA HIS A 61 0.49 -9.26 1.98
C HIS A 61 1.07 -9.58 0.58
N SER A 62 2.08 -10.45 0.48
CA SER A 62 2.64 -10.96 -0.79
C SER A 62 2.77 -12.47 -0.74
#